data_AF-A0A9D2X7C7-F1
#
_entry.id   AF-A0A9D2X7C7-F1
#
_cell.length_a   1.000
_cell.length_b   1.000
_cell.length_c   1.000
_cell.angle_alpha   90.00
_cell.angle_beta   90.00
_cell.angle_gamma   90.00
#
_symmetry.space_group_name_H-M   'P 1'
#
loop_
_entity.id
_entity.type
_entity.pdbx_description
1 polymer ?
#
loop_
_entity_poly.entity_id
_entity_poly.type
_entity_poly.pdbx_seq_one_letter_code
_entity_poly.pdbx_strand_id
1 'polypeptide(L)'
;MLKTHIYSVLKPSILYGILAFGFSFIGIFLPSSYVVGNPLEVSGVTPEHILGHVLWGLAVGVITLRYRYVIIAGLFPLILDSDHLLQFFDLEMIPRLAHSFVFGLISIGVLMYVINKKDLILGMIGFASVLAHISFDIFYGGGSKFPFLAPFSSELLVFGEQYWIFFELMAISIVGLSVLVQRKFSKQKIGMQNNFQ
;
A
#
# COMPACT_ATOMS: atom_id res chain seq x y z
N MET A 1 14.01 -6.66 23.59
CA MET A 1 14.35 -5.69 22.53
C MET A 1 14.00 -6.22 21.13
N LEU A 2 14.56 -7.35 20.68
CA LEU A 2 14.27 -7.94 19.35
C LEU A 2 12.78 -8.19 19.08
N LYS A 3 12.06 -8.79 20.04
CA LYS A 3 10.60 -9.03 19.93
C LYS A 3 9.83 -7.75 19.61
N THR A 4 10.16 -6.63 20.27
CA THR A 4 9.49 -5.34 20.07
C THR A 4 9.70 -4.80 18.65
N HIS A 5 10.90 -4.95 18.08
CA HIS A 5 11.20 -4.55 16.71
C HIS A 5 10.44 -5.40 15.68
N ILE A 6 10.41 -6.73 15.87
CA ILE A 6 9.65 -7.64 15.01
C ILE A 6 8.16 -7.28 15.03
N TYR A 7 7.56 -7.12 16.22
CA TYR A 7 6.15 -6.75 16.32
C TYR A 7 5.83 -5.38 15.71
N SER A 8 6.80 -4.45 15.71
CA SER A 8 6.62 -3.11 15.12
C SER A 8 6.49 -3.12 13.59
N VAL A 9 6.88 -4.23 12.94
CA VAL A 9 6.73 -4.50 11.50
C VAL A 9 5.59 -5.48 11.25
N LEU A 10 5.52 -6.57 12.02
CA LEU A 10 4.56 -7.64 11.80
C LEU A 10 3.12 -7.20 12.03
N LYS A 11 2.84 -6.44 13.11
CA LYS A 11 1.48 -5.95 13.40
C LYS A 11 0.90 -5.09 12.28
N PRO A 12 1.58 -4.03 11.80
CA PRO A 12 1.07 -3.24 10.68
C PRO A 12 0.97 -4.06 9.39
N SER A 13 1.88 -5.00 9.14
CA SER A 13 1.85 -5.88 7.96
C SER A 13 0.61 -6.78 7.94
N ILE A 14 0.31 -7.45 9.05
CA ILE A 14 -0.89 -8.28 9.18
C ILE A 14 -2.15 -7.42 9.03
N LEU A 15 -2.18 -6.25 9.68
CA LEU A 15 -3.33 -5.33 9.58
C LEU A 15 -3.54 -4.87 8.13
N TYR A 16 -2.48 -4.52 7.40
CA TYR A 16 -2.56 -4.11 6.01
C TYR A 16 -3.09 -5.22 5.10
N GLY A 17 -2.64 -6.46 5.29
CA GLY A 17 -3.15 -7.61 4.55
C GLY A 17 -4.62 -7.92 4.84
N ILE A 18 -5.03 -7.90 6.11
CA ILE A 18 -6.44 -8.04 6.49
C ILE A 18 -7.29 -6.94 5.85
N LEU A 19 -6.77 -5.71 5.81
CA LEU A 19 -7.46 -4.60 5.16
C LEU A 19 -7.60 -4.80 3.65
N ALA A 20 -6.53 -5.17 2.95
CA ALA A 20 -6.54 -5.38 1.50
C ALA A 20 -7.46 -6.53 1.09
N PHE A 21 -7.33 -7.68 1.75
CA PHE A 21 -8.20 -8.84 1.55
C PHE A 21 -9.66 -8.50 1.90
N GLY A 22 -9.90 -7.89 3.07
CA GLY A 22 -11.23 -7.55 3.56
C GLY A 22 -11.95 -6.51 2.70
N PHE A 23 -11.24 -5.47 2.25
CA PHE A 23 -11.79 -4.46 1.34
C PHE A 23 -12.23 -5.09 0.02
N SER A 24 -11.51 -6.10 -0.45
CA SER A 24 -11.76 -6.73 -1.74
C SER A 24 -13.05 -7.55 -1.82
N PHE A 25 -13.61 -7.96 -0.67
CA PHE A 25 -14.96 -8.55 -0.62
C PHE A 25 -16.05 -7.60 -1.12
N ILE A 26 -15.84 -6.28 -1.06
CA ILE A 26 -16.81 -5.31 -1.59
C ILE A 26 -17.02 -5.55 -3.10
N GLY A 27 -15.98 -5.96 -3.81
CA GLY A 27 -15.99 -6.21 -5.25
C GLY A 27 -16.93 -7.33 -5.68
N ILE A 28 -17.37 -8.20 -4.77
CA ILE A 28 -18.37 -9.25 -5.04
C ILE A 28 -19.76 -8.65 -5.28
N PHE A 29 -20.03 -7.48 -4.68
CA PHE A 29 -21.33 -6.82 -4.75
C PHE A 29 -21.37 -5.69 -5.78
N LEU A 30 -20.27 -5.43 -6.49
CA LEU A 30 -20.17 -4.38 -7.50
C LEU A 30 -20.57 -4.90 -8.88
N PRO A 31 -21.19 -4.06 -9.74
CA PRO A 31 -21.51 -4.45 -11.11
C PRO A 31 -20.25 -4.74 -11.91
N SER A 32 -20.35 -5.61 -12.92
CA SER A 32 -19.25 -6.05 -13.78
C SER A 32 -18.20 -6.95 -13.09
N SER A 33 -18.55 -7.55 -11.95
CA SER A 33 -17.80 -8.67 -11.38
C SER A 33 -17.77 -9.86 -12.33
N TYR A 34 -16.66 -10.59 -12.34
CA TYR A 34 -16.52 -11.82 -13.12
C TYR A 34 -15.55 -12.77 -12.43
N VAL A 35 -15.58 -14.04 -12.81
CA VAL A 35 -14.63 -15.03 -12.32
C VAL A 35 -13.28 -14.81 -12.99
N VAL A 36 -12.28 -14.41 -12.20
CA VAL A 36 -10.93 -14.06 -12.69
C VAL A 36 -10.10 -15.31 -13.05
N GLY A 37 -10.32 -16.42 -12.33
CA GLY A 37 -9.57 -17.67 -12.46
C GLY A 37 -8.50 -17.84 -11.38
N ASN A 38 -7.78 -18.97 -11.40
CA ASN A 38 -6.77 -19.31 -10.40
C ASN A 38 -5.60 -18.30 -10.43
N PRO A 39 -5.27 -17.61 -9.31
CA PRO A 39 -4.24 -16.57 -9.30
C PRO A 39 -2.84 -17.09 -9.63
N LEU A 40 -2.58 -18.39 -9.45
CA LEU A 40 -1.30 -19.00 -9.83
C LEU A 40 -1.15 -19.19 -11.34
N GLU A 41 -2.26 -19.17 -12.08
CA GLU A 41 -2.29 -19.37 -13.53
C GLU A 41 -2.44 -18.04 -14.27
N VAL A 42 -3.24 -17.11 -13.74
CA VAL A 42 -3.63 -15.88 -14.45
C VAL A 42 -2.81 -14.64 -14.08
N SER A 43 -2.13 -14.64 -12.93
CA SER A 43 -1.42 -13.45 -12.44
C SER A 43 0.03 -13.34 -12.92
N GLY A 44 0.58 -14.37 -13.59
CA GLY A 44 1.95 -14.32 -14.12
C GLY A 44 3.03 -14.13 -13.05
N VAL A 45 2.80 -14.66 -11.84
CA VAL A 45 3.69 -14.47 -10.68
C VAL A 45 5.07 -15.07 -10.96
N THR A 46 6.09 -14.23 -10.90
CA THR A 46 7.50 -14.60 -11.10
C THR A 46 8.35 -14.08 -9.94
N PRO A 47 9.53 -14.67 -9.68
CA PRO A 47 10.47 -14.12 -8.69
C PRO A 47 10.81 -12.65 -8.95
N GLU A 48 10.96 -12.25 -10.22
CA GLU A 48 11.23 -10.89 -10.66
C GLU A 48 10.07 -9.95 -10.30
N HIS A 49 8.83 -10.39 -10.50
CA HIS A 49 7.64 -9.61 -10.13
C HIS A 49 7.55 -9.41 -8.61
N ILE A 50 7.77 -10.48 -7.82
CA ILE A 50 7.77 -10.40 -6.35
C ILE A 50 8.89 -9.48 -5.84
N LEU A 51 10.12 -9.67 -6.34
CA LEU A 51 11.27 -8.88 -5.90
C LEU A 51 11.13 -7.42 -6.33
N GLY A 52 10.58 -7.16 -7.51
CA GLY A 52 10.39 -5.81 -7.99
C GLY A 52 9.42 -5.01 -7.12
N HIS A 53 8.31 -5.60 -6.68
CA HIS A 53 7.41 -4.98 -5.69
C HIS A 53 8.14 -4.62 -4.39
N VAL A 54 8.96 -5.54 -3.88
CA VAL A 54 9.76 -5.29 -2.68
C VAL A 54 10.74 -4.14 -2.90
N LEU A 55 11.46 -4.13 -4.03
CA LEU A 55 12.46 -3.11 -4.33
C LEU A 55 11.85 -1.72 -4.55
N TRP A 56 10.71 -1.62 -5.25
CA TRP A 56 9.96 -0.37 -5.40
C TRP A 56 9.51 0.17 -4.04
N GLY A 57 8.93 -0.70 -3.21
CA GLY A 57 8.54 -0.33 -1.85
C GLY A 57 9.73 0.13 -0.99
N LEU A 58 10.88 -0.54 -1.09
CA LEU A 58 12.11 -0.15 -0.39
C LEU A 58 12.60 1.23 -0.86
N ALA A 59 12.53 1.53 -2.15
CA ALA A 59 12.93 2.83 -2.70
C ALA A 59 12.12 3.97 -2.06
N VAL A 60 10.80 3.79 -1.93
CA VAL A 60 9.92 4.70 -1.17
C VAL A 60 10.33 4.80 0.30
N GLY A 61 10.59 3.66 0.94
CA GLY A 61 10.89 3.60 2.37
C GLY A 61 12.21 4.23 2.80
N VAL A 62 13.24 4.20 1.93
CA VAL A 62 14.60 4.70 2.24
C VAL A 62 14.61 6.17 2.62
N ILE A 63 13.71 7.00 2.06
CA ILE A 63 13.62 8.43 2.39
C ILE A 63 13.32 8.70 3.87
N THR A 64 12.75 7.71 4.58
CA THR A 64 12.45 7.83 6.01
C THR A 64 13.69 7.74 6.90
N LEU A 65 14.78 7.14 6.39
CA LEU A 65 16.02 6.84 7.12
C LEU A 65 15.79 6.06 8.42
N ARG A 66 14.75 5.20 8.45
CA ARG A 66 14.37 4.40 9.62
C ARG A 66 14.06 2.98 9.17
N TYR A 67 14.89 2.02 9.58
CA TYR A 67 14.80 0.61 9.16
C TYR A 67 13.37 0.02 9.27
N ARG A 68 12.63 0.36 10.33
CA ARG A 68 11.24 -0.10 10.53
C ARG A 68 10.36 0.27 9.33
N TYR A 69 10.43 1.54 8.90
CA TYR A 69 9.61 2.04 7.81
C TYR A 69 10.12 1.58 6.45
N VAL A 70 11.45 1.42 6.28
CA VAL A 70 12.03 0.83 5.07
C VAL A 70 11.50 -0.58 4.86
N ILE A 71 11.57 -1.44 5.88
CA ILE A 71 11.08 -2.82 5.80
C ILE A 71 9.56 -2.85 5.54
N ILE A 72 8.78 -2.04 6.27
CA ILE A 72 7.32 -1.97 6.07
C ILE A 72 6.98 -1.53 4.64
N ALA A 73 7.67 -0.51 4.12
CA ALA A 73 7.44 -0.01 2.77
C ALA A 73 7.78 -1.05 1.70
N GLY A 74 8.82 -1.89 1.91
CA GLY A 74 9.10 -3.02 1.02
C GLY A 74 8.10 -4.17 1.11
N LEU A 75 7.51 -4.41 2.30
CA LEU A 75 6.54 -5.51 2.48
C LEU A 75 5.14 -5.17 1.97
N PHE A 76 4.68 -3.94 2.16
CA PHE A 76 3.29 -3.57 1.88
C PHE A 76 2.87 -3.76 0.42
N PRO A 77 3.67 -3.41 -0.61
CA PRO A 77 3.28 -3.63 -2.00
C PRO A 77 3.00 -5.10 -2.31
N LEU A 78 3.78 -6.02 -1.72
CA LEU A 78 3.54 -7.45 -1.84
C LEU A 78 2.30 -7.90 -1.05
N ILE A 79 2.08 -7.36 0.14
CA ILE A 79 0.91 -7.70 0.97
C ILE A 79 -0.39 -7.19 0.33
N LEU A 80 -0.32 -6.12 -0.46
CA LEU A 80 -1.48 -5.57 -1.19
C LEU A 80 -2.15 -6.62 -2.07
N ASP A 81 -1.35 -7.49 -2.71
CA ASP A 81 -1.81 -8.61 -3.53
C ASP A 81 -2.57 -9.70 -2.76
N SER A 82 -2.72 -9.57 -1.44
CA SER A 82 -3.61 -10.46 -0.69
C SER A 82 -5.06 -10.41 -1.18
N ASP A 83 -5.46 -9.39 -1.95
CA ASP A 83 -6.76 -9.36 -2.64
C ASP A 83 -6.92 -10.48 -3.69
N HIS A 84 -5.83 -10.95 -4.29
CA HIS A 84 -5.82 -12.10 -5.19
C HIS A 84 -6.19 -13.41 -4.49
N LEU A 85 -6.07 -13.50 -3.16
CA LEU A 85 -6.46 -14.72 -2.43
C LEU A 85 -7.95 -15.03 -2.56
N LEU A 86 -8.79 -14.03 -2.83
CA LEU A 86 -10.22 -14.24 -3.09
C LEU A 86 -10.48 -15.09 -4.33
N GLN A 87 -9.56 -15.08 -5.29
CA GLN A 87 -9.69 -15.82 -6.54
C GLN A 87 -9.68 -17.35 -6.34
N PHE A 88 -9.06 -17.84 -5.25
CA PHE A 88 -9.10 -19.28 -4.92
C PHE A 88 -10.49 -19.81 -4.59
N PHE A 89 -11.45 -18.94 -4.29
CA PHE A 89 -12.83 -19.32 -3.99
C PHE A 89 -13.73 -19.38 -5.23
N ASP A 90 -13.19 -19.09 -6.42
CA ASP A 90 -13.94 -19.09 -7.69
C ASP A 90 -15.17 -18.16 -7.66
N LEU A 91 -15.01 -17.01 -6.99
CA LEU A 91 -16.05 -15.99 -6.84
C LEU A 91 -16.00 -14.99 -7.98
N GLU A 92 -17.18 -14.48 -8.37
CA GLU A 92 -17.24 -13.25 -9.15
C GLU A 92 -16.75 -12.07 -8.31
N MET A 93 -15.75 -11.35 -8.82
CA MET A 93 -15.20 -10.18 -8.13
C MET A 93 -14.65 -9.17 -9.13
N ILE A 94 -14.47 -7.93 -8.69
CA ILE A 94 -13.62 -6.98 -9.40
C ILE A 94 -12.15 -7.28 -9.04
N PRO A 95 -11.29 -7.60 -10.02
CA PRO A 95 -9.88 -7.87 -9.75
C PRO A 95 -9.19 -6.62 -9.23
N ARG A 96 -8.20 -6.80 -8.36
CA ARG A 96 -7.32 -5.72 -7.87
C ARG A 96 -8.05 -4.64 -7.08
N LEU A 97 -9.15 -4.95 -6.40
CA LEU A 97 -9.97 -3.92 -5.72
C LEU A 97 -9.18 -3.13 -4.67
N ALA A 98 -8.25 -3.78 -3.95
CA ALA A 98 -7.39 -3.11 -2.97
C ALA A 98 -6.39 -2.14 -3.63
N HIS A 99 -6.19 -2.20 -4.94
CA HIS A 99 -5.32 -1.30 -5.69
C HIS A 99 -5.97 0.05 -5.99
N SER A 100 -7.11 0.36 -5.37
CA SER A 100 -7.80 1.64 -5.56
C SER A 100 -7.18 2.77 -4.74
N PHE A 101 -7.31 3.99 -5.25
CA PHE A 101 -6.92 5.20 -4.53
C PHE A 101 -7.71 5.34 -3.21
N VAL A 102 -8.98 4.94 -3.21
CA VAL A 102 -9.86 4.99 -2.05
C VAL A 102 -9.39 4.04 -0.95
N PHE A 103 -9.04 2.80 -1.30
CA PHE A 103 -8.41 1.86 -0.35
C PHE A 103 -7.17 2.50 0.27
N GLY A 104 -6.34 3.08 -0.58
CA GLY A 104 -5.15 3.81 -0.18
C GLY A 104 -5.42 4.85 0.91
N LEU A 105 -6.43 5.70 0.74
CA LEU A 105 -6.85 6.69 1.74
C LEU A 105 -7.37 6.06 3.03
N ILE A 106 -8.17 5.00 2.92
CA ILE A 106 -8.70 4.26 4.08
C ILE A 106 -7.55 3.66 4.91
N SER A 107 -6.54 3.10 4.23
CA SER A 107 -5.39 2.48 4.89
C SER A 107 -4.65 3.45 5.80
N ILE A 108 -4.53 4.74 5.42
CA ILE A 108 -3.94 5.79 6.25
C ILE A 108 -4.65 5.87 7.60
N GLY A 109 -5.98 6.05 7.54
CA GLY A 109 -6.82 6.22 8.72
C GLY A 109 -6.77 5.01 9.63
N VAL A 110 -6.90 3.79 9.08
CA VAL A 110 -6.93 2.57 9.88
C VAL A 110 -5.56 2.26 10.49
N LEU A 111 -4.47 2.32 9.71
CA LEU A 111 -3.13 2.06 10.22
C LEU A 111 -2.76 3.02 11.35
N MET A 112 -3.04 4.31 11.18
CA MET A 112 -2.84 5.29 12.24
C MET A 112 -3.73 5.01 13.44
N TYR A 113 -5.02 4.77 13.24
CA TYR A 113 -5.95 4.56 14.36
C TYR A 113 -5.59 3.34 15.22
N VAL A 114 -5.30 2.20 14.58
CA VAL A 114 -5.10 0.92 15.24
C VAL A 114 -3.67 0.75 15.76
N ILE A 115 -2.65 1.18 15.00
CA ILE A 115 -1.25 0.97 15.38
C ILE A 115 -0.75 2.10 16.27
N ASN A 116 -0.86 3.35 15.81
CA ASN A 116 -0.47 4.53 16.57
C ASN A 116 -0.97 5.81 15.90
N LYS A 117 -1.89 6.52 16.56
CA LYS A 117 -2.56 7.73 16.02
C LYS A 117 -1.60 8.87 15.67
N LYS A 118 -0.36 8.82 16.17
CA LYS A 118 0.70 9.82 15.93
C LYS A 118 1.72 9.38 14.88
N ASP A 119 1.58 8.18 14.31
CA ASP A 119 2.51 7.60 13.35
C ASP A 119 2.07 7.91 11.91
N LEU A 120 2.19 9.20 11.52
CA LEU A 120 1.81 9.66 10.19
C LEU A 120 2.61 8.95 9.09
N ILE A 121 3.91 8.74 9.28
CA ILE A 121 4.75 8.03 8.30
C ILE A 121 4.19 6.64 8.00
N LEU A 122 3.74 5.89 9.01
CA LEU A 122 3.13 4.57 8.80
C LEU A 122 1.87 4.64 7.94
N GLY A 123 0.97 5.59 8.25
CA GLY A 123 -0.24 5.80 7.45
C GLY A 123 0.09 6.14 6.00
N MET A 124 1.02 7.08 5.79
CA MET A 124 1.43 7.49 4.44
C MET A 124 2.15 6.38 3.68
N ILE A 125 2.88 5.47 4.34
CA ILE A 125 3.44 4.27 3.71
C ILE A 125 2.32 3.30 3.27
N GLY A 126 1.25 3.15 4.05
CA GLY A 126 0.07 2.40 3.64
C GLY A 126 -0.51 2.87 2.32
N PHE A 127 -0.63 4.19 2.16
CA PHE A 127 -1.09 4.80 0.91
C PHE A 127 -0.05 4.69 -0.22
N ALA A 128 1.20 5.05 0.06
CA ALA A 128 2.27 5.03 -0.91
C ALA A 128 2.56 3.62 -1.44
N SER A 129 2.28 2.58 -0.66
CA SER A 129 2.34 1.18 -1.10
C SER A 129 1.44 0.89 -2.29
N VAL A 130 0.22 1.45 -2.32
CA VAL A 130 -0.69 1.30 -3.48
C VAL A 130 -0.05 1.93 -4.72
N LEU A 131 0.54 3.11 -4.57
CA LEU A 131 1.19 3.83 -5.67
C LEU A 131 2.46 3.12 -6.16
N ALA A 132 3.29 2.63 -5.24
CA ALA A 132 4.51 1.88 -5.56
C ALA A 132 4.18 0.56 -6.26
N HIS A 133 3.15 -0.16 -5.77
CA HIS A 133 2.65 -1.37 -6.42
C HIS A 133 2.16 -1.06 -7.85
N ILE A 134 1.26 -0.09 -8.01
CA ILE A 134 0.74 0.33 -9.33
C ILE A 134 1.90 0.71 -10.26
N SER A 135 2.87 1.46 -9.73
CA SER A 135 4.06 1.86 -10.49
C SER A 135 4.81 0.64 -11.02
N PHE A 136 5.13 -0.32 -10.15
CA PHE A 136 5.88 -1.49 -10.56
C PHE A 136 5.12 -2.35 -11.57
N ASP A 137 3.81 -2.56 -11.36
CA ASP A 137 2.99 -3.31 -12.30
C ASP A 137 2.93 -2.65 -13.69
N ILE A 138 2.86 -1.32 -13.77
CA ILE A 138 2.94 -0.58 -15.04
C ILE A 138 4.33 -0.73 -15.67
N PHE A 139 5.39 -0.58 -14.89
CA PHE A 139 6.77 -0.69 -15.36
C PHE A 139 7.08 -2.08 -15.91
N TYR A 140 6.74 -3.12 -15.15
CA TYR A 140 7.03 -4.52 -15.49
C TYR A 140 6.16 -5.03 -16.64
N GLY A 141 4.88 -4.64 -16.67
CA GLY A 141 3.92 -5.09 -17.67
C GLY A 141 3.89 -4.27 -18.97
N GLY A 142 4.59 -3.13 -19.05
CA GLY A 142 4.49 -2.19 -20.18
C GLY A 142 3.15 -1.42 -20.20
N GLY A 143 2.50 -1.31 -19.04
CA GLY A 143 1.14 -0.80 -18.87
C GLY A 143 0.29 -1.73 -18.01
N SER A 144 -0.78 -1.20 -17.42
CA SER A 144 -1.70 -2.00 -16.61
C SER A 144 -3.06 -1.30 -16.45
N LYS A 145 -4.01 -1.97 -15.80
CA LYS A 145 -5.35 -1.45 -15.51
C LYS A 145 -5.74 -1.69 -14.05
N PHE A 146 -6.37 -0.70 -13.44
CA PHE A 146 -6.73 -0.74 -12.02
C PHE A 146 -8.12 -0.16 -11.76
N PRO A 147 -8.89 -0.69 -10.79
CA PRO A 147 -10.16 -0.13 -10.37
C PRO A 147 -9.92 1.10 -9.48
N PHE A 148 -9.33 2.16 -10.05
CA PHE A 148 -8.74 3.27 -9.29
C PHE A 148 -9.74 3.99 -8.37
N LEU A 149 -11.01 4.04 -8.77
CA LEU A 149 -12.11 4.68 -8.05
C LEU A 149 -12.99 3.70 -7.27
N ALA A 150 -12.63 2.41 -7.19
CA ALA A 150 -13.38 1.44 -6.40
C ALA A 150 -13.40 1.86 -4.91
N PRO A 151 -14.55 1.70 -4.22
CA PRO A 151 -15.71 0.92 -4.64
C PRO A 151 -16.82 1.75 -5.31
N PHE A 152 -16.58 3.03 -5.61
CA PHE A 152 -17.61 3.92 -6.19
C PHE A 152 -17.82 3.67 -7.69
N SER A 153 -16.81 3.15 -8.37
CA SER A 153 -16.89 2.66 -9.75
C SER A 153 -16.12 1.35 -9.88
N SER A 154 -16.64 0.42 -10.69
CA SER A 154 -15.96 -0.82 -11.08
C SER A 154 -15.17 -0.69 -12.38
N GLU A 155 -15.12 0.50 -12.98
CA GLU A 155 -14.35 0.77 -14.19
C GLU A 155 -12.84 0.62 -13.95
N LEU A 156 -12.18 -0.10 -14.85
CA LEU A 156 -10.73 -0.29 -14.83
C LEU A 156 -10.06 0.80 -15.68
N LEU A 157 -9.41 1.76 -15.01
CA LEU A 157 -8.62 2.78 -15.69
C LEU A 157 -7.34 2.16 -16.25
N VAL A 158 -7.07 2.44 -17.52
CA VAL A 158 -5.88 1.95 -18.23
C VAL A 158 -4.76 2.99 -18.13
N PHE A 159 -3.58 2.54 -17.73
CA PHE A 159 -2.36 3.34 -17.67
C PHE A 159 -1.30 2.73 -18.57
N GLY A 160 -0.75 3.55 -19.48
CA GLY A 160 0.40 3.17 -20.30
C GLY A 160 1.72 3.15 -19.52
N GLU A 161 2.77 2.59 -20.11
CA GLU A 161 4.10 2.46 -19.51
C GLU A 161 4.60 3.77 -18.88
N GLN A 162 4.43 4.91 -19.56
CA GLN A 162 4.97 6.20 -19.12
C GLN A 162 4.49 6.64 -17.72
N TYR A 163 3.40 6.05 -17.20
CA TYR A 163 2.84 6.44 -15.91
C TYR A 163 3.58 5.87 -14.70
N TRP A 164 4.41 4.83 -14.86
CA TRP A 164 5.09 4.19 -13.71
C TRP A 164 5.89 5.22 -12.90
N ILE A 165 6.63 6.09 -13.57
CA ILE A 165 7.53 7.06 -12.91
C ILE A 165 6.73 8.11 -12.13
N PHE A 166 5.56 8.52 -12.61
CA PHE A 166 4.72 9.48 -11.92
C PHE A 166 4.17 8.90 -10.62
N PHE A 167 3.74 7.64 -10.63
CA PHE A 167 3.27 6.95 -9.44
C PHE A 167 4.38 6.75 -8.40
N GLU A 168 5.57 6.35 -8.81
CA GLU A 168 6.69 6.14 -7.89
C GLU A 168 7.18 7.46 -7.28
N LEU A 169 7.35 8.50 -8.11
CA LEU A 169 7.74 9.83 -7.61
C LEU A 169 6.69 10.39 -6.64
N MET A 170 5.40 10.14 -6.90
CA MET A 170 4.33 10.52 -5.98
C MET A 170 4.42 9.76 -4.65
N ALA A 171 4.66 8.45 -4.69
CA ALA A 171 4.86 7.62 -3.50
C ALA A 171 6.02 8.15 -2.63
N ILE A 172 7.18 8.37 -3.24
CA ILE A 172 8.38 8.92 -2.58
C ILE A 172 8.09 10.31 -1.99
N SER A 173 7.45 11.18 -2.77
CA SER A 173 7.16 12.56 -2.36
C SER A 173 6.24 12.60 -1.15
N ILE A 174 5.19 11.78 -1.15
CA ILE A 174 4.23 11.71 -0.05
C ILE A 174 4.88 11.23 1.25
N VAL A 175 5.67 10.16 1.18
CA VAL A 175 6.39 9.65 2.35
C VAL A 175 7.45 10.66 2.82
N GLY A 176 8.19 11.28 1.91
CA GLY A 176 9.18 12.33 2.23
C GLY A 176 8.55 13.53 2.93
N LEU A 177 7.43 14.05 2.42
CA LEU A 177 6.68 15.14 3.05
C LEU A 177 6.17 14.75 4.44
N SER A 178 5.70 13.51 4.61
CA SER A 178 5.23 13.02 5.92
C SER A 178 6.35 13.04 6.98
N VAL A 179 7.59 12.73 6.59
CA VAL A 179 8.77 12.79 7.47
C VAL A 179 9.04 14.22 7.92
N LEU A 180 8.96 15.20 7.00
CA LEU A 180 9.15 16.61 7.32
C LEU A 180 8.08 17.12 8.29
N VAL A 181 6.82 16.80 8.01
CA VAL A 181 5.66 17.18 8.83
C VAL A 181 5.76 16.58 10.24
N GLN A 182 6.05 15.27 10.36
CA GLN A 182 6.14 14.62 11.66
C GLN A 182 7.32 15.14 12.50
N ARG A 183 8.45 15.49 11.86
CA ARG A 183 9.59 16.15 12.53
C ARG A 183 9.19 17.52 13.09
N LYS A 184 8.43 18.32 12.34
CA LYS A 184 7.95 19.64 12.78
C LYS A 184 7.05 19.52 14.03
N PHE A 185 6.09 18.61 14.01
CA PHE A 185 5.21 18.37 15.18
C PHE A 185 5.98 17.88 16.41
N SER A 186 6.98 17.02 16.21
CA SER A 186 7.82 16.52 17.31
C SER A 186 8.63 17.64 17.97
N LYS A 187 9.21 18.55 17.17
CA LYS A 187 9.96 19.72 17.69
C LYS A 187 9.06 20.70 18.46
N GLN A 188 7.88 21.02 17.94
CA GLN A 188 6.93 21.92 18.61
C GLN A 188 6.52 21.39 19.99
N LYS A 189 6.28 20.07 20.10
CA LYS A 189 5.92 19.43 21.37
C LYS A 189 7.01 19.58 22.43
N ILE A 190 8.28 19.38 22.05
CA ILE A 190 9.43 19.51 22.97
C ILE A 190 9.59 20.97 23.42
N GLY A 191 9.49 21.92 22.50
CA GLY A 191 9.57 23.36 22.83
C GLY A 191 8.50 23.80 23.83
N MET A 192 7.27 23.29 23.69
CA MET A 192 6.22 23.54 24.69
C MET A 192 6.58 22.95 26.06
N GLN A 193 7.06 21.70 26.13
CA GLN A 193 7.40 21.07 27.42
C GLN A 193 8.51 21.83 28.17
N ASN A 194 9.50 22.34 27.46
CA ASN A 194 10.61 23.09 28.06
C ASN A 194 10.19 24.48 28.58
N ASN A 195 9.07 25.05 28.10
CA ASN A 195 8.56 26.34 28.59
C ASN A 195 7.70 26.21 29.86
N PHE A 196 7.39 24.98 30.30
CA PHE A 196 6.60 24.70 31.51
C PHE A 196 7.44 24.04 32.63
N GLN A 197 8.78 24.05 32.51
CA GLN A 197 9.74 23.66 33.56
C GLN A 197 10.52 24.88 34.02
#